data_AF-A0A2L2YN68-F1
#
_entry.id   AF-A0A2L2YN68-F1
#
_cell.length_a   1.000
_cell.length_b   1.000
_cell.length_c   1.000
_cell.angle_alpha   90.00
_cell.angle_beta   90.00
_cell.angle_gamma   90.00
#
_symmetry.space_group_name_H-M   'P 1'
#
loop_
_entity.id
_entity.type
_entity.pdbx_description
1 polymer ?
#
loop_
_entity_poly.entity_id
_entity_poly.type
_entity_poly.pdbx_seq_one_letter_code
_entity_poly.pdbx_strand_id
1 'polypeptide(L)'
;MDSLGKDCIELKKEYEKCFNYWYSERFLKNKEGDLSICEPLFQEYQKCLKVAIKKNNIPLWELDKVQNENIKKSHESGTSA
;
A
#
# COMPACT_ATOMS: atom_id res chain seq x y z
N MET A 1 -2.79 16.61 -3.73
CA MET A 1 -3.40 15.30 -3.47
C MET A 1 -3.71 15.23 -1.99
N ASP A 2 -4.95 14.89 -1.65
CA ASP A 2 -5.38 14.80 -0.26
C ASP A 2 -5.02 13.44 0.36
N SER A 3 -4.98 13.40 1.68
CA SER A 3 -4.79 12.21 2.50
C SER A 3 -5.85 12.18 3.59
N LEU A 4 -6.21 10.98 4.07
CA LEU A 4 -7.24 10.80 5.10
C LEU A 4 -6.94 11.59 6.40
N GLY A 5 -5.66 11.78 6.71
CA GLY A 5 -5.19 12.73 7.72
C GLY A 5 -4.40 13.84 7.05
N LYS A 6 -4.68 15.10 7.41
CA LYS A 6 -3.91 16.27 6.93
C LYS A 6 -2.42 16.13 7.26
N ASP A 7 -2.12 15.57 8.43
CA ASP A 7 -0.74 15.33 8.89
C ASP A 7 -0.02 14.25 8.08
N CYS A 8 -0.76 13.43 7.32
CA CYS A 8 -0.19 12.37 6.48
C CYS A 8 0.09 12.82 5.04
N ILE A 9 -0.15 14.09 4.67
CA ILE A 9 -0.03 14.57 3.30
C ILE A 9 1.44 14.56 2.83
N GLU A 10 2.38 15.05 3.65
CA GLU A 10 3.79 15.07 3.26
C GLU A 10 4.38 13.65 3.21
N LEU A 11 4.10 12.80 4.22
CA LEU A 11 4.49 11.39 4.21
C LEU A 11 3.96 10.64 2.97
N LYS A 12 2.71 10.93 2.57
CA LYS A 12 2.13 10.39 1.34
C LYS A 12 2.92 10.82 0.11
N LYS A 13 3.22 12.12 -0.03
CA LYS A 13 3.97 12.63 -1.20
C LYS A 13 5.33 11.99 -1.33
N GLU A 14 6.06 11.82 -0.23
CA GLU A 14 7.38 11.19 -0.23
C GLU A 14 7.31 9.72 -0.65
N TYR A 15 6.37 8.97 -0.07
CA TYR A 15 6.12 7.59 -0.45
C TYR A 15 5.70 7.47 -1.92
N GLU A 16 4.75 8.29 -2.39
CA GLU A 16 4.29 8.28 -3.79
C GLU A 16 5.41 8.61 -4.78
N LYS A 17 6.29 9.57 -4.45
CA LYS A 17 7.46 9.90 -5.27
C LYS A 17 8.39 8.69 -5.39
N CYS A 18 8.68 8.01 -4.28
CA CYS A 18 9.51 6.80 -4.28
C CYS A 18 8.85 5.68 -5.10
N PHE A 19 7.57 5.41 -4.82
CA PHE A 19 6.82 4.35 -5.48
C PHE A 19 6.74 4.57 -6.99
N ASN A 20 6.45 5.79 -7.45
CA ASN A 20 6.37 6.09 -8.88
C ASN A 20 7.71 5.90 -9.58
N TYR A 21 8.82 6.32 -8.94
CA TYR A 21 10.16 6.07 -9.46
C TYR A 21 10.46 4.57 -9.55
N TRP A 22 10.21 3.82 -8.47
CA TRP A 22 10.37 2.37 -8.46
C TRP A 22 9.52 1.70 -9.55
N TYR A 23 8.25 2.11 -9.68
CA TYR A 23 7.30 1.55 -10.61
C TYR A 23 7.75 1.75 -12.06
N SER A 24 8.16 2.97 -12.43
CA SER A 24 8.59 3.26 -13.80
C SER A 24 9.97 2.68 -14.13
N GLU A 25 10.91 2.67 -13.18
CA GLU A 25 12.32 2.33 -13.46
C GLU A 25 12.69 0.87 -13.16
N ARG A 26 11.94 0.20 -12.29
CA ARG A 26 12.19 -1.19 -11.91
C ARG A 26 11.08 -2.09 -12.42
N PHE A 27 9.89 -1.93 -11.88
CA PHE A 27 8.77 -2.84 -12.12
C PHE A 27 8.39 -2.93 -13.60
N LEU A 28 8.09 -1.80 -14.26
CA LEU A 28 7.68 -1.80 -15.68
C LEU A 28 8.79 -2.21 -16.65
N LYS A 29 10.07 -2.15 -16.23
CA LYS A 29 11.22 -2.48 -17.07
C LYS A 29 11.68 -3.94 -16.91
N ASN A 30 10.89 -4.79 -16.22
CA ASN A 30 11.26 -6.17 -15.87
C ASN A 30 12.62 -6.28 -15.15
N LYS A 31 13.06 -5.22 -14.47
CA LYS A 31 14.14 -5.31 -13.48
C LYS A 31 13.50 -5.76 -12.19
N GLU A 32 14.17 -6.64 -11.44
CA GLU A 32 13.65 -7.23 -10.20
C GLU A 32 12.81 -6.24 -9.38
N GLY A 33 11.58 -6.64 -9.05
CA GLY A 33 10.54 -5.81 -8.46
C GLY A 33 10.66 -5.65 -6.95
N ASP A 34 11.87 -5.50 -6.41
CA ASP A 34 12.05 -5.30 -4.97
C ASP A 34 11.64 -3.85 -4.60
N LEU A 35 10.56 -3.73 -3.83
CA LEU A 35 10.01 -2.46 -3.34
C LEU A 35 10.64 -2.02 -2.00
N SER A 36 11.63 -2.77 -1.48
CA SER A 36 12.33 -2.48 -0.22
C SER A 36 12.84 -1.03 -0.12
N ILE A 37 13.20 -0.41 -1.25
CA ILE A 37 13.67 0.98 -1.31
C ILE A 37 12.62 2.00 -0.84
N CYS A 38 11.33 1.67 -0.90
CA CYS A 38 10.25 2.54 -0.44
C CYS A 38 9.63 2.06 0.88
N GLU A 39 10.07 0.93 1.43
CA GLU A 39 9.48 0.34 2.63
C GLU A 39 9.59 1.25 3.88
N PRO A 40 10.73 1.93 4.16
CA PRO A 40 10.80 2.85 5.30
C PRO A 40 9.78 3.99 5.21
N LEU A 41 9.63 4.58 4.01
CA LEU A 41 8.65 5.66 3.74
C LEU A 41 7.22 5.13 3.90
N PHE A 42 6.96 3.92 3.41
CA PHE A 42 5.67 3.29 3.56
C PHE A 42 5.32 3.03 5.03
N GLN A 43 6.27 2.55 5.84
CA GLN A 43 6.02 2.27 7.25
C GLN A 43 5.61 3.54 8.03
N GLU A 44 6.25 4.67 7.76
CA GLU A 44 5.91 5.95 8.38
C GLU A 44 4.54 6.45 7.92
N TYR A 45 4.28 6.41 6.61
CA TYR A 45 2.98 6.78 6.06
C TYR A 45 1.85 5.88 6.59
N GLN A 46 2.07 4.57 6.64
CA GLN A 46 1.12 3.58 7.14
C GLN A 46 0.80 3.78 8.62
N LYS A 47 1.80 4.11 9.45
CA LYS A 47 1.59 4.47 10.87
C LYS A 47 0.68 5.69 10.98
N CYS A 48 0.92 6.74 10.17
CA CYS A 48 0.07 7.92 10.14
C CYS A 48 -1.38 7.59 9.74
N LEU A 49 -1.56 6.77 8.69
CA LEU A 49 -2.89 6.33 8.26
C LEU A 49 -3.63 5.54 9.35
N LYS A 50 -2.96 4.64 10.07
CA LYS A 50 -3.58 3.87 11.16
C LYS A 50 -4.15 4.79 12.25
N VAL A 51 -3.46 5.90 12.56
CA VAL A 51 -3.96 6.91 13.51
C VAL A 51 -5.16 7.65 12.92
N ALA A 52 -5.07 8.09 11.67
CA ALA A 52 -6.15 8.80 10.99
C ALA A 52 -7.42 7.93 10.86
N ILE A 53 -7.30 6.66 10.51
CA ILE A 53 -8.40 5.70 10.42
C ILE A 53 -9.12 5.57 11.77
N LYS A 54 -8.35 5.37 12.86
CA LYS A 54 -8.91 5.30 14.22
C LYS A 54 -9.64 6.60 14.60
N LYS A 55 -9.04 7.76 14.31
CA LYS A 55 -9.64 9.07 14.61
C LYS A 55 -10.96 9.31 13.86
N ASN A 56 -11.07 8.80 12.65
CA ASN A 56 -12.27 8.92 11.83
C ASN A 56 -13.29 7.80 12.08
N ASN A 57 -13.07 6.93 13.07
CA ASN A 57 -13.92 5.77 13.38
C ASN A 57 -14.21 4.86 12.17
N ILE A 58 -13.23 4.75 11.25
CA ILE A 58 -13.36 3.86 10.10
C ILE A 58 -13.07 2.43 10.57
N PRO A 59 -14.03 1.50 10.46
CA PRO A 59 -13.84 0.13 10.88
C PRO A 59 -12.79 -0.59 10.02
N LEU A 60 -11.68 -1.00 10.64
CA LEU A 60 -10.57 -1.67 9.94
C LEU A 60 -10.96 -3.02 9.33
N TRP A 61 -11.94 -3.74 9.91
CA TRP A 61 -12.41 -5.02 9.39
C TRP A 61 -13.09 -4.92 8.01
N GLU A 62 -13.52 -3.72 7.58
CA GLU A 62 -14.01 -3.50 6.22
C GLU A 62 -12.86 -3.53 5.20
N LEU A 63 -11.65 -3.17 5.62
CA LEU A 63 -10.44 -3.25 4.79
C LEU A 63 -9.89 -4.67 4.71
N ASP A 64 -10.00 -5.45 5.79
CA ASP A 64 -9.52 -6.84 5.85
C ASP A 64 -10.32 -7.79 4.92
N LYS A 65 -11.60 -7.50 4.67
CA LYS A 65 -12.41 -8.29 3.71
C LYS A 65 -11.84 -8.24 2.29
N VAL A 66 -11.29 -7.10 1.88
CA VAL A 66 -10.66 -6.91 0.56
C VAL A 66 -9.36 -7.73 0.45
N GLN A 67 -8.60 -7.90 1.53
CA GLN A 67 -7.41 -8.76 1.51
C GLN A 67 -7.79 -10.25 1.43
N ASN A 68 -8.80 -10.68 2.18
CA ASN A 68 -9.22 -12.09 2.21
C ASN A 68 -9.85 -12.57 0.90
N GLU A 69 -10.51 -11.71 0.13
CA GLU A 69 -11.04 -12.06 -1.20
C GLU A 69 -9.94 -12.20 -2.26
N ASN A 70 -8.89 -11.37 -2.18
CA ASN A 70 -7.75 -11.46 -3.09
C ASN A 70 -6.88 -12.70 -2.82
N ILE A 71 -6.74 -13.11 -1.55
CA ILE A 71 -6.05 -14.36 -1.17
C ILE A 71 -6.81 -15.59 -1.71
N LYS A 72 -8.16 -15.61 -1.63
CA LYS A 72 -8.98 -16.71 -2.15
C LYS A 72 -8.84 -16.87 -3.68
N LYS A 73 -8.84 -15.77 -4.44
CA LYS A 73 -8.65 -15.81 -5.90
C LYS A 73 -7.26 -16.33 -6.31
N SER A 74 -6.21 -16.06 -5.53
CA SER A 74 -4.86 -16.57 -5.81
C SER A 74 -4.68 -18.08 -5.53
N HIS A 75 -5.56 -18.68 -4.72
CA HIS A 75 -5.51 -20.10 -4.40
C HIS A 75 -6.32 -20.95 -5.38
N GLU A 76 -7.36 -20.38 -6.00
CA GLU A 76 -8.20 -21.09 -6.99
C GLU A 76 -7.57 -21.17 -8.40
N SER A 77 -6.58 -20.34 -8.75
CA SER A 77 -5.89 -20.41 -10.05
C SER A 77 -4.69 -21.35 -10.08
N GLY A 78 -4.33 -21.99 -8.95
CA GLY A 78 -3.18 -22.90 -8.82
C GLY A 78 -3.49 -24.39 -8.82
N THR A 79 -4.76 -24.79 -8.88
CA THR A 79 -5.18 -26.20 -8.98
C THR A 79 -6.17 -26.39 -10.12
N SER A 80 -5.66 -26.37 -11.34
CA SER A 80 -6.23 -27.14 -12.44
C SER A 80 -5.25 -28.26 -12.77
N ALA A 81 -5.79 -29.47 -12.80
CA ALA A 81 -5.12 -30.72 -13.16
C ALA A 81 -4.49 -30.69 -14.55
#